data_AF-A0A957HRP6-F1
#
_entry.id   AF-A0A957HRP6-F1
#
_cell.length_a   1.000
_cell.length_b   1.000
_cell.length_c   1.000
_cell.angle_alpha   90.00
_cell.angle_beta   90.00
_cell.angle_gamma   90.00
#
_symmetry.space_group_name_H-M   'P 1'
#
loop_
_entity.id
_entity.type
_entity.pdbx_description
1 polymer ?
#
loop_
_entity_poly.entity_id
_entity_poly.type
_entity_poly.pdbx_seq_one_letter_code
_entity_poly.pdbx_strand_id
1 'polypeptide(L)'
;DDMDLHNCTIEEREEYEPYVERGAVIYAGVDYEAILRQAEAEADIIIWDGGNNDVPFYVSDFHIVVTDPHRPGHELRYHPGETNLRMADVVVINKVDTADYNNIITVQQNIRQVNGKAAVVKAASPIFVDDPAAIRGKNV
;
A
#
# COMPACT_ATOMS: atom_id res chain seq x y z
N ASP A 1 -9.60 16.54 -17.98
CA ASP A 1 -9.55 16.08 -19.38
C ASP A 1 -9.54 14.56 -19.50
N ASP A 2 -8.48 13.85 -19.10
CA ASP A 2 -8.41 12.39 -19.27
C ASP A 2 -9.41 11.61 -18.40
N MET A 3 -9.48 11.93 -17.11
CA MET A 3 -10.48 11.35 -16.19
C MET A 3 -11.92 11.70 -16.57
N ASP A 4 -12.15 12.84 -17.24
CA ASP A 4 -13.47 13.20 -17.77
C ASP A 4 -13.81 12.36 -19.01
N LEU A 5 -12.84 12.19 -19.92
CA LEU A 5 -12.96 11.36 -21.11
C LEU A 5 -13.31 9.91 -20.76
N HIS A 6 -12.67 9.38 -19.71
CA HIS A 6 -12.88 8.01 -19.24
C HIS A 6 -14.03 7.85 -18.24
N ASN A 7 -14.77 8.93 -17.93
CA ASN A 7 -15.89 8.94 -16.99
C ASN A 7 -15.53 8.37 -15.60
N CYS A 8 -14.33 8.70 -15.09
CA CYS A 8 -13.90 8.23 -13.78
C CYS A 8 -14.88 8.65 -12.69
N THR A 9 -15.18 7.73 -11.78
CA THR A 9 -16.03 8.00 -10.59
C THR A 9 -15.31 8.95 -9.63
N ILE A 10 -16.04 9.40 -8.60
CA ILE A 10 -15.46 10.25 -7.56
C ILE A 10 -14.37 9.48 -6.80
N GLU A 11 -14.63 8.22 -6.48
CA GLU A 11 -13.70 7.35 -5.77
C GLU A 11 -12.42 7.10 -6.60
N GLU A 12 -12.56 6.81 -7.90
CA GLU A 12 -11.41 6.65 -8.81
C GLU A 12 -10.58 7.93 -8.90
N ARG A 13 -11.22 9.10 -8.94
CA ARG A 13 -10.51 10.39 -8.94
C ARG A 13 -9.78 10.64 -7.64
N GLU A 14 -10.43 10.41 -6.50
CA GLU A 14 -9.79 10.54 -5.18
C GLU A 14 -8.54 9.66 -5.06
N GLU A 15 -8.54 8.48 -5.70
CA GLU A 15 -7.40 7.57 -5.74
C GLU A 15 -6.32 8.02 -6.75
N TYR A 16 -6.68 8.45 -7.95
CA TYR A 16 -5.73 8.72 -9.04
C TYR A 16 -5.15 10.14 -9.05
N GLU A 17 -5.96 11.16 -8.74
CA GLU A 17 -5.57 12.57 -8.85
C GLU A 17 -4.27 12.90 -8.09
N PRO A 18 -4.07 12.44 -6.83
CA PRO A 18 -2.84 12.74 -6.10
C PRO A 18 -1.56 12.23 -6.78
N TYR A 19 -1.65 11.16 -7.57
CA TYR A 19 -0.52 10.60 -8.31
C TYR A 19 -0.30 11.32 -9.63
N VAL A 20 -1.37 11.60 -10.37
CA VAL A 20 -1.31 12.34 -11.64
C VAL A 20 -0.78 13.75 -11.43
N GLU A 21 -1.20 14.45 -10.36
CA GLU A 21 -0.66 15.76 -9.99
C GLU A 21 0.84 15.74 -9.68
N ARG A 22 1.37 14.59 -9.22
CA ARG A 22 2.80 14.37 -8.98
C ARG A 22 3.56 13.91 -10.23
N GLY A 23 2.88 13.83 -11.38
CA GLY A 23 3.45 13.45 -12.67
C GLY A 23 3.55 11.93 -12.89
N ALA A 24 2.85 11.12 -12.09
CA ALA A 24 2.74 9.69 -12.36
C ALA A 24 1.70 9.42 -13.46
N VAL A 25 1.93 8.37 -14.24
CA VAL A 25 0.94 7.80 -15.16
C VAL A 25 0.22 6.67 -14.45
N ILE A 26 -1.11 6.64 -14.54
CA ILE A 26 -1.94 5.61 -13.93
C ILE A 26 -2.59 4.78 -15.04
N TYR A 27 -2.44 3.46 -14.92
CA TYR A 27 -3.20 2.50 -15.71
C TYR A 27 -4.20 1.79 -14.81
N ALA A 28 -5.47 1.81 -15.22
CA ALA A 28 -6.57 1.15 -14.50
C ALA A 28 -7.38 0.26 -15.44
N GLY A 29 -7.77 -0.91 -14.96
CA GLY A 29 -8.60 -1.85 -15.70
C GLY A 29 -8.43 -3.28 -15.21
N VAL A 30 -9.18 -4.20 -15.82
CA VAL A 30 -9.27 -5.60 -15.39
C VAL A 30 -8.36 -6.55 -16.17
N ASP A 31 -7.90 -6.14 -17.35
CA ASP A 31 -6.98 -6.92 -18.18
C ASP A 31 -5.53 -6.56 -17.82
N TYR A 32 -5.01 -7.21 -16.79
CA TYR A 32 -3.68 -6.94 -16.25
C TYR A 32 -2.55 -7.24 -17.24
N GLU A 33 -2.72 -8.19 -18.16
CA GLU A 33 -1.71 -8.45 -19.18
C GLU A 33 -1.63 -7.27 -20.16
N ALA A 34 -2.78 -6.83 -20.68
CA ALA A 34 -2.82 -5.69 -21.60
C ALA A 34 -2.30 -4.41 -20.95
N ILE A 35 -2.64 -4.17 -19.68
CA ILE A 35 -2.15 -3.03 -18.89
C ILE A 35 -0.63 -3.10 -18.71
N LEU A 36 -0.12 -4.26 -18.27
CA LEU A 36 1.32 -4.41 -18.03
C LEU A 36 2.11 -4.16 -19.32
N ARG A 37 1.65 -4.69 -20.46
CA ARG A 37 2.31 -4.46 -21.77
C ARG A 37 2.37 -2.99 -22.17
N GLN A 38 1.34 -2.21 -21.83
CA GLN A 38 1.33 -0.78 -22.12
C GLN A 38 2.27 -0.03 -21.19
N ALA A 39 2.19 -0.30 -19.88
CA ALA A 39 3.07 0.31 -18.88
C ALA A 39 4.56 0.01 -19.15
N GLU A 40 4.90 -1.24 -19.51
CA GLU A 40 6.26 -1.66 -19.88
C GLU A 40 6.85 -0.89 -21.08
N ALA A 41 6.00 -0.32 -21.95
CA ALA A 41 6.45 0.38 -23.15
C ALA A 41 6.93 1.82 -22.87
N GLU A 42 6.51 2.42 -21.76
CA GLU A 42 6.80 3.83 -21.45
C GLU A 42 7.37 4.11 -20.06
N ALA A 43 7.30 3.15 -19.12
CA ALA A 43 7.77 3.33 -17.75
C ALA A 43 9.04 2.51 -17.46
N ASP A 44 10.03 3.16 -16.84
CA ASP A 44 11.22 2.47 -16.31
C ASP A 44 10.91 1.67 -15.03
N ILE A 45 9.92 2.12 -14.25
CA ILE A 45 9.48 1.50 -13.00
C ILE A 45 7.96 1.47 -12.98
N ILE A 46 7.41 0.29 -12.71
CA ILE A 46 5.97 0.07 -12.56
C ILE A 46 5.69 -0.23 -11.09
N ILE A 47 4.77 0.53 -10.50
CA ILE A 47 4.24 0.23 -9.17
C ILE A 47 2.88 -0.42 -9.36
N TRP A 48 2.77 -1.66 -8.90
CA TRP A 48 1.50 -2.34 -8.77
C TRP A 48 0.95 -2.14 -7.37
N ASP A 49 -0.22 -1.52 -7.25
CA ASP A 49 -0.96 -1.51 -6.00
C ASP A 49 -1.93 -2.70 -5.96
N GLY A 50 -1.59 -3.70 -5.15
CA GLY A 50 -2.43 -4.88 -4.93
C GLY A 50 -3.49 -4.69 -3.84
N GLY A 51 -3.58 -3.50 -3.25
CA GLY A 51 -4.42 -3.25 -2.09
C GLY A 51 -4.17 -4.23 -0.95
N ASN A 52 -5.23 -4.61 -0.26
CA ASN A 52 -5.18 -5.51 0.90
C ASN A 52 -5.78 -6.90 0.65
N ASN A 53 -6.28 -7.17 -0.56
CA ASN A 53 -7.07 -8.37 -0.86
C ASN A 53 -6.43 -9.30 -1.90
N ASP A 54 -5.31 -8.91 -2.50
CA ASP A 54 -4.70 -9.66 -3.60
C ASP A 54 -3.23 -10.02 -3.34
N VAL A 55 -2.77 -11.07 -4.02
CA VAL A 55 -1.34 -11.32 -4.29
C VAL A 55 -1.01 -10.81 -5.69
N PRO A 56 0.26 -10.46 -6.01
CA PRO A 56 0.63 -10.03 -7.34
C PRO A 56 0.17 -10.99 -8.43
N PHE A 57 -0.50 -10.45 -9.45
CA PHE A 57 -0.93 -11.20 -10.62
C PHE A 57 0.19 -11.42 -11.65
N TYR A 58 1.31 -10.73 -11.47
CA TYR A 58 2.54 -10.90 -12.23
C TYR A 58 3.73 -11.07 -11.29
N VAL A 59 4.81 -11.63 -11.83
CA VAL A 59 6.07 -11.80 -11.09
C VAL A 59 6.70 -10.43 -10.92
N SER A 60 6.80 -9.94 -9.68
CA SER A 60 7.48 -8.70 -9.37
C SER A 60 8.99 -8.91 -9.24
N ASP A 61 9.78 -7.94 -9.69
CA ASP A 61 11.23 -7.88 -9.41
C ASP A 61 11.53 -7.52 -7.96
N PHE A 62 10.58 -6.85 -7.30
CA PHE A 62 10.69 -6.41 -5.90
C PHE A 62 9.31 -6.31 -5.25
N HIS A 63 9.14 -6.91 -4.08
CA HIS A 63 7.85 -7.00 -3.38
C HIS A 63 7.90 -6.30 -2.02
N ILE A 64 7.13 -5.22 -1.89
CA ILE A 64 6.99 -4.45 -0.64
C ILE A 64 5.67 -4.80 0.03
N VAL A 65 5.70 -5.12 1.32
CA VAL A 65 4.49 -5.40 2.12
C VAL A 65 4.41 -4.48 3.31
N VAL A 66 3.24 -3.89 3.53
CA VAL A 66 2.99 -3.00 4.67
C VAL A 66 2.26 -3.76 5.78
N THR A 67 2.74 -3.64 7.01
CA THR A 67 2.14 -4.22 8.22
C THR A 67 1.72 -3.13 9.20
N ASP A 68 0.65 -3.37 9.95
CA ASP A 68 0.07 -2.42 10.90
C ASP A 68 0.22 -2.91 12.36
N PRO A 69 1.08 -2.28 13.18
CA PRO A 69 1.29 -2.65 14.58
C PRO A 69 0.10 -2.30 15.49
N HIS A 70 -0.95 -1.63 15.01
CA HIS A 70 -2.21 -1.53 15.76
C HIS A 70 -2.98 -2.85 15.79
N ARG A 71 -2.60 -3.82 14.95
CA ARG A 71 -3.29 -5.11 14.79
C ARG A 71 -2.31 -6.29 14.78
N PRO A 72 -1.53 -6.50 15.86
CA PRO A 72 -0.51 -7.55 15.88
C PRO A 72 -1.11 -8.94 15.62
N GLY A 73 -0.37 -9.74 14.84
CA GLY A 73 -0.78 -11.06 14.40
C GLY A 73 -1.76 -11.07 13.22
N HIS A 74 -2.22 -9.91 12.70
CA HIS A 74 -3.01 -9.89 11.46
C HIS A 74 -2.17 -10.30 10.26
N GLU A 75 -0.89 -9.93 10.28
CA GLU A 75 0.13 -10.31 9.30
C GLU A 75 0.37 -11.82 9.21
N LEU A 76 -0.17 -12.61 10.15
CA LEU A 76 -0.09 -14.07 10.17
C LEU A 76 -1.44 -14.78 9.96
N ARG A 77 -2.56 -14.10 10.25
CA ARG A 77 -3.87 -14.76 10.40
C ARG A 77 -4.79 -14.61 9.20
N TYR A 78 -4.54 -13.60 8.35
CA TYR A 78 -5.45 -13.27 7.26
C TYR A 78 -4.81 -13.53 5.90
N HIS A 79 -5.57 -14.16 5.03
CA HIS A 79 -5.22 -14.34 3.63
C HIS A 79 -5.83 -13.20 2.78
N PRO A 80 -5.10 -12.66 1.79
CA PRO A 80 -3.75 -13.04 1.37
C PRO A 80 -2.60 -12.33 2.10
N GLY A 81 -2.87 -11.49 3.09
CA GLY A 81 -1.83 -10.71 3.79
C GLY A 81 -0.64 -11.54 4.31
N GLU A 82 -0.90 -12.73 4.86
CA GLU A 82 0.15 -13.66 5.29
C GLU A 82 1.01 -14.18 4.13
N THR A 83 0.38 -14.43 2.98
CA THR A 83 1.08 -14.88 1.77
C THR A 83 1.99 -13.78 1.23
N ASN A 84 1.49 -12.54 1.17
CA ASN A 84 2.30 -11.37 0.81
C ASN A 84 3.48 -11.22 1.77
N LEU A 85 3.27 -11.32 3.09
CA LEU A 85 4.36 -11.20 4.07
C LEU A 85 5.49 -12.22 3.84
N ARG A 86 5.15 -13.47 3.49
CA ARG A 86 6.14 -14.51 3.19
C ARG A 86 6.90 -14.26 1.89
N MET A 87 6.27 -13.60 0.93
CA MET A 87 6.85 -13.27 -0.38
C MET A 87 7.65 -11.97 -0.38
N ALA A 88 7.48 -11.13 0.64
CA ALA A 88 8.08 -9.81 0.70
C ALA A 88 9.62 -9.83 0.62
N ASP A 89 10.19 -8.92 -0.17
CA ASP A 89 11.60 -8.54 -0.10
C ASP A 89 11.81 -7.49 1.00
N VAL A 90 10.81 -6.62 1.20
CA VAL A 90 10.80 -5.59 2.23
C VAL A 90 9.46 -5.58 2.95
N VAL A 91 9.52 -5.53 4.28
CA VAL A 91 8.35 -5.30 5.12
C VAL A 91 8.45 -3.93 5.77
N VAL A 92 7.45 -3.08 5.50
CA VAL A 92 7.29 -1.79 6.16
C VAL A 92 6.34 -1.95 7.34
N ILE A 93 6.83 -1.73 8.56
CA ILE A 93 5.98 -1.59 9.75
C ILE A 93 5.59 -0.12 9.81
N ASN A 94 4.35 0.21 9.43
CA ASN A 94 3.87 1.59 9.36
C ASN A 94 3.19 2.02 10.66
N LYS A 95 2.92 3.32 10.84
CA LYS A 95 2.22 3.90 12.02
C LYS A 95 2.94 3.67 13.36
N VAL A 96 4.27 3.51 13.33
CA VAL A 96 5.07 3.24 14.55
C VAL A 96 5.07 4.40 15.55
N ASP A 97 4.69 5.59 15.10
CA ASP A 97 4.57 6.82 15.87
C ASP A 97 3.32 6.84 16.78
N THR A 98 2.30 6.04 16.46
CA THR A 98 1.04 5.99 17.21
C THR A 98 0.76 4.64 17.88
N ALA A 99 1.48 3.59 17.50
CA ALA A 99 1.26 2.25 18.03
C ALA A 99 2.01 1.98 19.35
N ASP A 100 1.50 1.03 20.14
CA ASP A 100 2.20 0.53 21.32
C ASP A 100 3.53 -0.13 20.93
N TYR A 101 4.59 0.20 21.68
CA TYR A 101 5.93 -0.31 21.41
C TYR A 101 6.00 -1.84 21.43
N ASN A 102 5.29 -2.50 22.35
CA ASN A 102 5.26 -3.97 22.42
C ASN A 102 4.59 -4.59 21.19
N ASN A 103 3.61 -3.91 20.59
CA ASN A 103 2.99 -4.40 19.37
C ASN A 103 3.96 -4.30 18.18
N ILE A 104 4.73 -3.21 18.10
CA ILE A 104 5.79 -3.06 17.07
C ILE A 104 6.81 -4.19 17.21
N ILE A 105 7.24 -4.51 18.44
CA ILE A 105 8.15 -5.63 18.70
C ILE A 105 7.52 -6.97 18.31
N THR A 106 6.25 -7.18 18.64
CA THR A 106 5.51 -8.41 18.30
C THR A 106 5.46 -8.62 16.79
N VAL A 107 5.06 -7.59 16.02
CA VAL A 107 5.03 -7.65 14.54
C VAL A 107 6.44 -7.91 13.99
N GLN A 108 7.46 -7.23 14.51
CA GLN A 108 8.85 -7.42 14.07
C GLN A 108 9.35 -8.85 14.33
N GLN A 109 8.96 -9.46 15.45
CA GLN A 109 9.29 -10.86 15.76
C GLN A 109 8.55 -11.84 14.82
N ASN A 110 7.27 -11.60 14.58
CA ASN A 110 6.45 -12.41 13.67
C ASN A 110 7.04 -12.38 12.25
N ILE A 111 7.41 -11.20 11.73
CA ILE A 111 8.07 -11.05 10.43
C ILE A 111 9.34 -11.90 10.37
N ARG A 112 10.23 -11.78 11.36
CA ARG A 112 11.48 -12.56 11.40
C ARG A 112 11.26 -14.07 11.44
N GLN A 113 10.18 -14.52 12.09
CA GLN A 113 9.85 -15.94 12.19
C GLN A 113 9.37 -16.51 10.85
N VAL A 114 8.59 -15.76 10.08
CA VAL A 114 7.98 -16.26 8.83
C VAL A 114 8.79 -15.91 7.58
N ASN A 115 9.51 -14.79 7.61
CA ASN A 115 10.33 -14.30 6.52
C ASN A 115 11.59 -13.58 7.08
N GLY A 116 12.56 -14.38 7.52
CA GLY A 116 13.82 -13.86 8.05
C GLY A 116 14.76 -13.22 7.01
N LYS A 117 14.41 -13.27 5.72
CA LYS A 117 15.20 -12.68 4.62
C LYS A 117 14.78 -11.26 4.29
N ALA A 118 13.52 -10.90 4.52
CA ALA A 118 13.01 -9.57 4.21
C ALA A 118 13.73 -8.49 5.02
N ALA A 119 14.06 -7.38 4.36
CA ALA A 119 14.48 -6.17 5.07
C ALA A 119 13.26 -5.57 5.81
N VAL A 120 13.49 -5.02 7.00
CA VAL A 120 12.42 -4.43 7.81
C VAL A 120 12.65 -2.93 7.96
N VAL A 121 11.68 -2.14 7.51
CA VAL A 121 11.68 -0.68 7.60
C VAL A 121 10.58 -0.23 8.56
N LYS A 122 10.88 0.73 9.44
CA LYS A 122 9.87 1.36 10.31
C LYS A 122 9.50 2.70 9.72
N ALA A 123 8.19 2.93 9.56
CA ALA A 123 7.66 4.15 8.98
C ALA A 123 6.57 4.76 9.86
N ALA A 124 6.46 6.08 9.80
CA ALA A 124 5.35 6.83 10.37
C ALA A 124 4.47 7.34 9.22
N SER A 125 3.17 7.43 9.45
CA SER A 125 2.22 8.08 8.53
C SER A 125 1.44 9.13 9.29
N PRO A 126 2.09 10.27 9.60
CA PRO A 126 1.44 11.35 10.32
C PRO A 126 0.30 11.93 9.47
N ILE A 127 -0.81 12.25 10.14
CA ILE A 127 -1.99 12.83 9.52
C ILE A 127 -1.94 14.35 9.73
N PHE A 128 -2.13 15.10 8.64
CA PHE A 128 -2.23 16.56 8.66
C PHE A 128 -3.58 16.99 8.11
N VAL A 129 -4.09 18.11 8.61
CA VAL A 129 -5.33 18.73 8.13
C VAL A 129 -5.04 20.20 7.92
N ASP A 130 -5.41 20.73 6.76
CA ASP A 130 -5.13 22.13 6.40
C ASP A 130 -5.86 23.13 7.32
N ASP A 131 -7.11 22.84 7.68
CA ASP A 131 -7.89 23.60 8.67
C ASP A 131 -8.40 22.71 9.81
N PRO A 132 -7.61 22.52 10.89
CA PRO A 132 -8.04 21.78 12.06
C PRO A 132 -9.25 22.39 12.79
N ALA A 133 -9.53 23.69 12.61
CA ALA A 133 -10.66 24.35 13.26
C ALA A 133 -11.99 23.95 12.60
N ALA A 134 -12.00 23.68 11.29
CA ALA A 134 -13.19 23.26 10.57
C ALA A 134 -13.79 21.93 11.06
N ILE A 135 -12.98 21.07 11.68
CA ILE A 135 -13.36 19.73 12.16
C ILE A 135 -13.39 19.61 13.70
N ARG A 136 -12.95 20.64 14.42
CA ARG A 136 -12.88 20.59 15.89
C ARG A 136 -14.28 20.45 16.50
N GLY A 137 -14.48 19.39 17.29
CA GLY A 137 -15.74 19.13 18.01
C GLY A 137 -16.87 18.60 17.13
N LYS A 138 -16.62 18.32 15.84
CA LYS A 138 -17.56 17.59 14.99
C LYS A 138 -17.47 16.09 15.29
N ASN A 139 -18.62 15.42 15.30
CA ASN A 139 -18.70 13.97 15.39
C ASN A 139 -18.87 13.39 13.99
N VAL A 140 -18.30 12.22 13.76
CA VAL A 140 -18.45 11.40 12.55
C VAL A 140 -19.38 10.24 12.87
#